data_AF-A0AAI9LLA2-F1
#
_entry.id   AF-A0AAI9LLA2-F1
#
_cell.length_a   1.000
_cell.length_b   1.000
_cell.length_c   1.000
_cell.angle_alpha   90.00
_cell.angle_beta   90.00
_cell.angle_gamma   90.00
#
_symmetry.space_group_name_H-M   'P 1'
#
loop_
_entity.id
_entity.type
_entity.pdbx_description
1 polymer ?
#
loop_
_entity_poly.entity_id
_entity_poly.type
_entity_poly.pdbx_seq_one_letter_code
_entity_poly.pdbx_strand_id
1 'polypeptide(L)'
;MRNNLRNLLLVTLISVTAVPGMATAQSQTVLCSPGGITVGFFNGVWNTRSQAQSAREALAQLYGDTYAPTGEPISYDNFFNTTGSEHGATGAEDLIETFKQRAAEQDAVLQNRFELFWEAISSDTQQNSFTRVLSTVGAFAGVLGGIYDDIRAKTVAALTSWASTPPTLTNYLEHQARVDGHLAAHKKVVLVAHSQGNLFMNAAYRYATSKAGAAAVKAVHIAPASPTLNGEYTLADLDLVINALRLIGTVPANNAKISATGREDVSGHELVRTYLNELLPPLGPLNPRGMVKQHLGNALSTVQAPQSTGSDGFFTVTLTWDGAGDVDLHSIEPTGRHVFYAAKKGLSGELDVDNIVGFGPEHYTATCDATKLALGTYAIGVNNFSGATGRTATVQIASYDEGVLLTRSVGVGMARGTSGDNSPIPVATVQVRQEGTGRLRVTAQ
;
A
#
# COMPACT_ATOMS: atom_id res chain seq x y z
N MET A 1 -91.35 19.60 47.70
CA MET A 1 -91.97 19.98 46.41
C MET A 1 -91.10 21.05 45.76
N ARG A 2 -90.61 20.82 44.52
CA ARG A 2 -89.86 21.74 43.63
C ARG A 2 -88.49 22.23 44.17
N ASN A 3 -87.39 22.39 43.42
CA ASN A 3 -87.10 22.27 42.00
C ASN A 3 -85.57 22.20 41.78
N ASN A 4 -85.19 21.47 40.72
CA ASN A 4 -83.93 21.36 39.95
C ASN A 4 -82.86 22.49 39.99
N LEU A 5 -81.58 22.09 40.07
CA LEU A 5 -80.42 22.67 39.36
C LEU A 5 -79.42 21.53 39.06
N ARG A 6 -79.42 20.92 37.86
CA ARG A 6 -78.69 21.26 36.62
C ARG A 6 -77.15 21.04 36.66
N ASN A 7 -76.76 19.92 36.03
CA ASN A 7 -75.42 19.51 35.60
C ASN A 7 -74.76 20.52 34.64
N LEU A 8 -73.46 20.74 34.82
CA LEU A 8 -72.53 21.17 33.76
C LEU A 8 -71.15 20.56 34.05
N LEU A 9 -70.76 19.54 33.29
CA LEU A 9 -69.40 18.99 33.30
C LEU A 9 -68.89 18.99 31.86
N LEU A 10 -67.89 19.84 31.61
CA LEU A 10 -67.17 19.99 30.36
C LEU A 10 -66.51 18.66 29.98
N VAL A 11 -66.77 18.20 28.75
CA VAL A 11 -65.97 17.15 28.09
C VAL A 11 -64.93 17.85 27.23
N THR A 12 -63.66 17.75 27.61
CA THR A 12 -62.52 18.24 26.82
C THR A 12 -62.14 17.17 25.78
N LEU A 13 -62.41 17.44 24.51
CA LEU A 13 -61.97 16.61 23.38
C LEU A 13 -60.45 16.82 23.18
N ILE A 14 -59.64 15.79 23.41
CA ILE A 14 -58.23 15.76 22.99
C ILE A 14 -58.19 15.19 21.57
N SER A 15 -57.97 16.06 20.59
CA SER A 15 -57.74 15.69 19.19
C SER A 15 -56.32 15.15 19.03
N VAL A 16 -56.14 13.83 19.03
CA VAL A 16 -54.89 13.18 18.62
C VAL A 16 -54.78 13.26 17.10
N THR A 17 -53.96 14.17 16.60
CA THR A 17 -53.56 14.17 15.18
C THR A 17 -52.44 13.17 15.00
N ALA A 18 -52.77 12.01 14.45
CA ALA A 18 -51.78 11.06 13.95
C ALA A 18 -51.11 11.68 12.72
N VAL A 19 -49.85 12.11 12.87
CA VAL A 19 -49.02 12.50 11.73
C VAL A 19 -48.63 11.21 10.99
N PRO A 20 -49.02 11.01 9.71
CA PRO A 20 -48.53 9.87 8.95
C PRO A 20 -47.02 10.03 8.76
N GLY A 21 -46.29 8.99 9.18
CA GLY A 21 -44.84 8.93 9.08
C GLY A 21 -44.37 9.04 7.63
N MET A 22 -43.54 10.03 7.35
CA MET A 22 -42.69 10.02 6.16
C MET A 22 -41.38 9.32 6.51
N ALA A 23 -41.36 8.00 6.37
CA ALA A 23 -40.11 7.27 6.22
C ALA A 23 -39.64 7.48 4.77
N THR A 24 -38.73 8.42 4.56
CA THR A 24 -38.01 8.53 3.28
C THR A 24 -36.98 7.41 3.23
N ALA A 25 -37.35 6.25 2.68
CA ALA A 25 -36.37 5.29 2.20
C ALA A 25 -35.75 5.85 0.91
N GLN A 26 -34.66 6.61 1.04
CA GLN A 26 -33.81 6.91 -0.11
C GLN A 26 -33.13 5.61 -0.53
N SER A 27 -33.58 5.02 -1.62
CA SER A 27 -32.86 3.93 -2.30
C SER A 27 -31.49 4.47 -2.74
N GLN A 28 -30.44 4.13 -2.02
CA GLN A 28 -29.07 4.34 -2.49
C GLN A 28 -28.87 3.42 -3.70
N THR A 29 -28.96 3.99 -4.91
CA THR A 29 -28.74 3.26 -6.16
C THR A 29 -27.26 3.02 -6.44
N VAL A 30 -26.37 3.77 -5.77
CA VAL A 30 -24.92 3.67 -5.89
C VAL A 30 -24.34 3.14 -4.58
N LEU A 31 -23.70 1.97 -4.65
CA LEU A 31 -23.10 1.24 -3.53
C LEU A 31 -21.71 1.76 -3.14
N CYS A 32 -21.00 2.40 -4.08
CA CYS A 32 -19.64 2.89 -3.89
C CYS A 32 -19.62 4.42 -3.86
N SER A 33 -18.87 4.99 -2.93
CA SER A 33 -18.54 6.43 -2.92
C SER A 33 -17.11 6.63 -3.46
N PRO A 34 -16.63 7.85 -3.71
CA PRO A 34 -15.21 8.06 -3.98
C PRO A 34 -14.37 7.47 -2.82
N GLY A 35 -13.35 6.68 -3.14
CA GLY A 35 -12.47 6.09 -2.13
C GLY A 35 -11.80 7.19 -1.31
N GLY A 36 -11.72 7.01 0.01
CA GLY A 36 -11.01 7.94 0.89
C GLY A 36 -9.51 7.98 0.61
N ILE A 37 -8.73 8.49 1.55
CA ILE A 37 -7.28 8.56 1.40
C ILE A 37 -6.63 7.31 1.99
N THR A 38 -5.62 6.77 1.32
CA THR A 38 -4.68 5.83 1.95
C THR A 38 -3.33 6.49 2.20
N VAL A 39 -2.79 6.27 3.39
CA VAL A 39 -1.40 6.59 3.76
C VAL A 39 -0.62 5.28 3.85
N GLY A 40 0.21 5.01 2.84
CA GLY A 40 1.05 3.82 2.77
C GLY A 40 2.42 4.06 3.40
N PHE A 41 2.76 3.37 4.48
CA PHE A 41 4.01 3.56 5.22
C PHE A 41 5.08 2.52 4.88
N PHE A 42 6.30 2.96 4.53
CA PHE A 42 7.48 2.13 4.26
C PHE A 42 8.49 2.25 5.41
N ASN A 43 8.79 1.13 6.07
CA ASN A 43 9.71 1.09 7.21
C ASN A 43 11.19 1.20 6.82
N GLY A 44 12.01 1.62 7.79
CA GLY A 44 13.47 1.66 7.70
C GLY A 44 14.13 0.30 7.96
N VAL A 45 15.46 0.32 8.05
CA VAL A 45 16.29 -0.87 8.28
C VAL A 45 16.05 -1.43 9.69
N TRP A 46 16.08 -2.77 9.81
CA TRP A 46 15.96 -3.49 11.08
C TRP A 46 14.68 -3.20 11.86
N ASN A 47 13.57 -3.03 11.13
CA ASN A 47 12.25 -3.04 11.73
C ASN A 47 11.58 -4.40 11.53
N THR A 48 11.09 -4.98 12.62
CA THR A 48 10.13 -6.08 12.57
C THR A 48 8.76 -5.58 12.08
N ARG A 49 7.85 -6.47 11.67
CA ARG A 49 6.48 -6.03 11.30
C ARG A 49 5.78 -5.28 12.42
N SER A 50 6.00 -5.71 13.66
CA SER A 50 5.43 -5.04 14.83
C SER A 50 5.97 -3.61 14.96
N GLN A 51 7.28 -3.40 14.77
CA GLN A 51 7.86 -2.05 14.81
C GLN A 51 7.39 -1.18 13.64
N ALA A 52 7.27 -1.74 12.44
CA ALA A 52 6.70 -1.04 11.29
C ALA A 52 5.24 -0.64 11.54
N GLN A 53 4.46 -1.53 12.16
CA GLN A 53 3.09 -1.24 12.58
C GLN A 53 3.01 -0.13 13.63
N SER A 54 3.82 -0.19 14.69
CA SER A 54 3.85 0.86 15.72
C SER A 54 4.28 2.22 15.14
N ALA A 55 5.21 2.23 14.19
CA ALA A 55 5.60 3.43 13.46
C ALA A 55 4.45 4.04 12.64
N ARG A 56 3.72 3.20 11.88
CA ARG A 56 2.51 3.61 11.16
C ARG A 56 1.43 4.13 12.10
N GLU A 57 1.25 3.49 13.27
CA GLU A 57 0.29 3.95 14.28
C GLU A 57 0.68 5.31 14.87
N ALA A 58 1.97 5.57 15.08
CA ALA A 58 2.44 6.89 15.49
C ALA A 58 2.16 7.96 14.42
N LEU A 59 2.29 7.63 13.13
CA LEU A 59 1.87 8.53 12.03
C LEU A 59 0.36 8.78 12.06
N ALA A 60 -0.45 7.73 12.29
CA ALA A 60 -1.89 7.86 12.41
C ALA A 60 -2.30 8.72 13.61
N GLN A 61 -1.62 8.60 14.75
CA GLN A 61 -1.84 9.46 15.92
C GLN A 61 -1.42 10.91 15.68
N LEU A 62 -0.35 11.13 14.89
CA LEU A 62 0.14 12.48 14.58
C LEU A 62 -0.88 13.31 13.79
N TYR A 63 -1.53 12.67 12.80
CA TYR A 63 -2.42 13.35 11.86
C TYR A 63 -3.91 13.13 12.14
N GLY A 64 -4.32 11.91 12.46
CA GLY A 64 -5.72 11.49 12.63
C GLY A 64 -6.21 10.58 11.50
N ASP A 65 -7.42 10.07 11.64
CA ASP A 65 -8.08 9.14 10.71
C ASP A 65 -9.03 9.83 9.71
N THR A 66 -9.09 11.16 9.73
CA THR A 66 -10.00 11.95 8.90
C THR A 66 -9.29 13.20 8.41
N TYR A 67 -9.38 13.47 7.11
CA TYR A 67 -8.88 14.72 6.54
C TYR A 67 -9.88 15.84 6.85
N ALA A 68 -9.61 16.56 7.94
CA ALA A 68 -10.53 17.53 8.55
C ALA A 68 -11.17 18.55 7.56
N PRO A 69 -10.47 19.08 6.54
CA PRO A 69 -11.06 20.03 5.61
C PRO A 69 -12.22 19.48 4.75
N THR A 70 -12.21 18.19 4.42
CA THR A 70 -13.26 17.56 3.59
C THR A 70 -14.08 16.51 4.34
N GLY A 71 -13.64 16.07 5.51
CA GLY A 71 -14.23 14.95 6.24
C GLY A 71 -13.94 13.57 5.64
N GLU A 72 -13.01 13.50 4.68
CA GLU A 72 -12.67 12.27 3.97
C GLU A 72 -11.88 11.31 4.87
N PRO A 73 -12.25 10.02 4.95
CA PRO A 73 -11.57 9.08 5.83
C PRO A 73 -10.15 8.79 5.34
N ILE A 74 -9.22 8.66 6.27
CA ILE A 74 -7.82 8.30 6.06
C ILE A 74 -7.60 6.89 6.61
N SER A 75 -7.17 5.99 5.73
CA SER A 75 -6.72 4.64 6.09
C SER A 75 -5.20 4.56 6.06
N TYR A 76 -4.60 3.79 6.96
CA TYR A 76 -3.13 3.65 7.04
C TYR A 76 -2.74 2.21 6.76
N ASP A 77 -1.84 1.99 5.81
CA ASP A 77 -1.38 0.66 5.41
C ASP A 77 0.15 0.52 5.52
N ASN A 78 0.64 -0.68 5.83
CA ASN A 78 2.07 -0.97 5.89
C ASN A 78 2.55 -1.57 4.56
N PHE A 79 3.49 -0.87 3.94
CA PHE A 79 4.30 -1.36 2.83
C PHE A 79 5.60 -1.90 3.41
N PHE A 80 5.48 -3.07 4.03
CA PHE A 80 6.57 -3.64 4.80
C PHE A 80 7.75 -3.99 3.89
N ASN A 81 8.94 -3.56 4.30
CA ASN A 81 10.21 -3.93 3.70
C ASN A 81 10.83 -4.99 4.59
N THR A 82 11.07 -6.19 4.08
CA THR A 82 11.76 -7.23 4.83
C THR A 82 13.19 -6.78 5.12
N THR A 83 13.53 -6.67 6.39
CA THR A 83 14.85 -6.25 6.86
C THR A 83 15.39 -7.25 7.87
N GLY A 84 16.70 -7.21 8.13
CA GLY A 84 17.41 -8.27 8.85
C GLY A 84 16.93 -8.65 10.25
N SER A 85 16.03 -7.88 10.86
CA SER A 85 15.45 -8.16 12.19
C SER A 85 14.43 -9.30 12.21
N GLU A 86 13.80 -9.68 11.10
CA GLU A 86 12.82 -10.78 11.07
C GLU A 86 13.44 -12.18 11.16
N HIS A 87 14.75 -12.31 10.97
CA HIS A 87 15.44 -13.60 10.90
C HIS A 87 16.18 -13.99 12.19
N GLY A 88 15.95 -13.28 13.29
CA GLY A 88 16.59 -13.60 14.59
C GLY A 88 18.11 -13.45 14.60
N ALA A 89 18.68 -12.76 13.61
CA ALA A 89 20.12 -12.62 13.45
C ALA A 89 20.72 -11.76 14.57
N THR A 90 21.49 -12.38 15.46
CA THR A 90 22.39 -11.71 16.39
C THR A 90 23.71 -11.41 15.68
N GLY A 91 23.72 -10.41 14.80
CA GLY A 91 24.93 -9.99 14.10
C GLY A 91 24.64 -9.53 12.68
N ALA A 92 25.43 -8.55 12.20
CA ALA A 92 25.36 -8.09 10.82
C ALA A 92 26.08 -9.05 9.85
N GLU A 93 26.97 -9.92 10.36
CA GLU A 93 27.71 -10.91 9.58
C GLU A 93 26.82 -12.08 9.15
N ASP A 94 25.96 -12.57 10.04
CA ASP A 94 25.02 -13.69 9.79
C ASP A 94 23.99 -13.35 8.70
N LEU A 95 23.61 -12.06 8.60
CA LEU A 95 22.70 -11.52 7.60
C LEU A 95 23.31 -11.51 6.19
N ILE A 96 24.61 -11.25 6.07
CA ILE A 96 25.32 -11.25 4.78
C ILE A 96 25.38 -12.67 4.22
N GLU A 97 25.52 -13.68 5.09
CA GLU A 97 25.59 -15.09 4.70
C GLU A 97 24.23 -15.64 4.24
N THR A 98 23.14 -15.35 4.99
CA THR A 98 21.80 -15.82 4.61
C THR A 98 21.30 -15.23 3.29
N PHE A 99 21.64 -13.96 3.02
CA PHE A 99 21.22 -13.28 1.79
C PHE A 99 22.09 -13.65 0.57
N LYS A 100 23.38 -13.93 0.76
CA LYS A 100 24.24 -14.50 -0.30
C LYS A 100 23.80 -15.90 -0.72
N GLN A 101 23.43 -16.74 0.25
CA GLN A 101 22.89 -18.08 -0.05
C GLN A 101 21.57 -17.99 -0.85
N ARG A 102 20.68 -17.06 -0.48
CA ARG A 102 19.38 -16.91 -1.16
C ARG A 102 19.47 -16.25 -2.55
N ALA A 103 20.45 -15.37 -2.78
CA ALA A 103 20.71 -14.74 -4.09
C ALA A 103 21.34 -15.72 -5.10
N ALA A 104 22.03 -16.77 -4.63
CA ALA A 104 22.59 -17.82 -5.47
C ALA A 104 21.55 -18.88 -5.90
N GLU A 105 20.40 -18.94 -5.23
CA GLU A 105 19.34 -19.92 -5.49
C GLU A 105 18.27 -19.44 -6.51
N GLN A 106 18.31 -18.19 -6.98
CA GLN A 106 17.34 -17.65 -7.94
C GLN A 106 17.98 -17.21 -9.26
N ASP A 107 17.35 -17.67 -10.34
CA ASP A 107 17.86 -17.79 -11.71
C ASP A 107 18.24 -16.47 -12.44
N ALA A 108 19.07 -16.62 -13.49
CA ALA A 108 19.77 -15.55 -14.23
C ALA A 108 18.89 -14.45 -14.87
N VAL A 109 17.56 -14.63 -14.93
CA VAL A 109 16.61 -13.64 -15.47
C VAL A 109 16.52 -12.38 -14.60
N LEU A 110 16.83 -12.50 -13.30
CA LEU A 110 16.80 -11.38 -12.36
C LEU A 110 18.00 -10.44 -12.50
N GLN A 111 19.14 -10.93 -12.98
CA GLN A 111 20.35 -10.12 -13.16
C GLN A 111 20.11 -8.99 -14.19
N ASN A 112 19.44 -9.29 -15.31
CA ASN A 112 19.16 -8.31 -16.37
C ASN A 112 18.11 -7.25 -15.97
N ARG A 113 17.30 -7.49 -14.93
CA ARG A 113 16.30 -6.53 -14.41
C ARG A 113 16.87 -5.67 -13.29
N PHE A 114 17.86 -6.20 -12.57
CA PHE A 114 18.62 -5.49 -11.54
C PHE A 114 19.51 -4.39 -12.11
N GLU A 115 20.08 -4.59 -13.31
CA GLU A 115 20.83 -3.55 -14.01
C GLU A 115 19.96 -2.31 -14.30
N LEU A 116 18.73 -2.51 -14.78
CA LEU A 116 17.76 -1.43 -15.02
C LEU A 116 17.35 -0.68 -13.74
N PHE A 117 17.29 -1.39 -12.61
CA PHE A 117 17.01 -0.79 -11.30
C PHE A 117 18.12 0.18 -10.88
N TRP A 118 19.39 -0.19 -11.09
CA TRP A 118 20.54 0.67 -10.79
C TRP A 118 20.71 1.82 -11.80
N GLU A 119 20.36 1.60 -13.06
CA GLU A 119 20.28 2.66 -14.09
C GLU A 119 19.23 3.72 -13.73
N ALA A 120 18.17 3.34 -13.01
CA ALA A 120 17.10 4.24 -12.58
C ALA A 120 17.36 5.01 -11.26
N ILE A 121 18.40 4.64 -10.49
CA ILE A 121 18.78 5.32 -9.23
C ILE A 121 20.17 5.95 -9.28
N SER A 122 20.94 5.69 -10.33
CA SER A 122 22.14 6.46 -10.66
C SER A 122 21.82 7.36 -11.85
N SER A 123 21.71 8.67 -11.62
CA SER A 123 21.65 9.65 -12.72
C SER A 123 23.01 9.86 -13.40
N ASP A 124 23.99 9.00 -13.14
CA ASP A 124 25.35 9.08 -13.68
C ASP A 124 25.57 7.92 -14.66
N THR A 125 25.73 8.27 -15.93
CA THR A 125 25.86 7.36 -17.09
C THR A 125 27.25 6.70 -17.16
N GLN A 126 27.83 6.33 -16.02
CA GLN A 126 29.07 5.57 -15.98
C GLN A 126 29.02 4.44 -14.94
N GLN A 127 29.24 3.23 -15.44
CA GLN A 127 29.24 1.91 -14.79
C GLN A 127 30.27 1.72 -13.64
N ASN A 128 30.78 2.78 -13.01
CA ASN A 128 31.94 2.74 -12.13
C ASN A 128 31.64 2.94 -10.63
N SER A 129 30.37 2.91 -10.22
CA SER A 129 29.96 3.20 -8.84
C SER A 129 30.16 2.03 -7.88
N PHE A 130 30.01 0.79 -8.34
CA PHE A 130 30.10 -0.41 -7.49
C PHE A 130 31.53 -0.65 -6.96
N THR A 131 32.54 -0.49 -7.82
CA THR A 131 33.96 -0.65 -7.46
C THR A 131 34.47 0.45 -6.54
N ARG A 132 33.92 1.69 -6.63
CA ARG A 132 34.26 2.76 -5.70
C ARG A 132 33.80 2.42 -4.29
N VAL A 133 32.55 2.02 -4.09
CA VAL A 133 32.00 1.65 -2.77
C VAL A 133 32.84 0.59 -2.07
N LEU A 134 33.27 -0.45 -2.79
CA LEU A 134 34.14 -1.51 -2.25
C LEU A 134 35.56 -1.01 -1.90
N SER A 135 36.12 -0.09 -2.68
CA SER A 135 37.46 0.46 -2.44
C SER A 135 37.53 1.47 -1.28
N THR A 136 36.43 2.18 -0.99
CA THR A 136 36.37 3.14 0.13
C THR A 136 36.23 2.44 1.47
N VAL A 137 35.61 1.25 1.55
CA VAL A 137 35.44 0.50 2.81
C VAL A 137 36.79 0.24 3.51
N GLY A 138 37.88 0.03 2.76
CA GLY A 138 39.24 -0.09 3.31
C GLY A 138 39.83 1.22 3.85
N ALA A 139 39.42 2.37 3.31
CA ALA A 139 39.88 3.70 3.76
C ALA A 139 39.14 4.19 5.02
N PHE A 140 37.97 3.62 5.33
CA PHE A 140 37.15 4.00 6.48
C PHE A 140 37.68 3.52 7.83
N ALA A 141 38.54 2.49 7.85
CA ALA A 141 39.19 2.04 9.08
C ALA A 141 40.11 3.10 9.72
N GLY A 142 40.52 4.12 8.95
CA GLY A 142 41.56 5.08 9.36
C GLY A 142 41.10 6.43 9.93
N VAL A 143 39.80 6.73 10.06
CA VAL A 143 39.31 8.09 10.41
C VAL A 143 38.63 8.15 11.79
N LEU A 144 39.01 7.30 12.73
CA LEU A 144 38.29 7.11 14.00
C LEU A 144 38.66 8.11 15.12
N GLY A 145 37.65 8.77 15.68
CA GLY A 145 37.70 9.43 16.99
C GLY A 145 36.33 9.51 17.67
N GLY A 146 36.23 8.94 18.88
CA GLY A 146 35.34 9.33 20.00
C GLY A 146 33.86 8.98 19.95
N ILE A 147 33.48 7.95 20.73
CA ILE A 147 32.13 7.40 21.03
C ILE A 147 31.41 6.86 19.78
N TYR A 148 30.73 5.72 19.88
CA TYR A 148 29.90 5.05 18.84
C TYR A 148 30.53 3.93 18.01
N ASP A 149 31.47 3.13 18.51
CA ASP A 149 32.01 2.03 17.68
C ASP A 149 30.98 0.92 17.37
N ASP A 150 30.09 0.57 18.31
CA ASP A 150 29.08 -0.48 18.11
C ASP A 150 27.91 -0.05 17.21
N ILE A 151 27.36 1.15 17.41
CA ILE A 151 26.31 1.72 16.57
C ILE A 151 26.86 2.01 15.15
N ARG A 152 28.09 2.54 15.04
CA ARG A 152 28.73 2.79 13.74
C ARG A 152 29.02 1.49 13.00
N ALA A 153 29.56 0.46 13.67
CA ALA A 153 29.83 -0.83 13.05
C ALA A 153 28.54 -1.49 12.56
N LYS A 154 27.47 -1.46 13.38
CA LYS A 154 26.15 -1.96 13.01
C LYS A 154 25.57 -1.21 11.80
N THR A 155 25.54 0.12 11.84
CA THR A 155 25.03 0.94 10.72
C THR A 155 25.85 0.74 9.44
N VAL A 156 27.18 0.70 9.54
CA VAL A 156 28.07 0.44 8.39
C VAL A 156 27.86 -0.97 7.84
N ALA A 157 27.71 -1.97 8.69
CA ALA A 157 27.47 -3.34 8.24
C ALA A 157 26.07 -3.52 7.60
N ALA A 158 25.04 -2.82 8.10
CA ALA A 158 23.72 -2.78 7.49
C ALA A 158 23.74 -2.13 6.10
N LEU A 159 24.48 -1.03 5.96
CA LEU A 159 24.65 -0.33 4.68
C LEU A 159 25.51 -1.11 3.69
N THR A 160 26.54 -1.81 4.19
CA THR A 160 27.40 -2.69 3.38
C THR A 160 26.63 -3.92 2.89
N SER A 161 25.80 -4.52 3.76
CA SER A 161 24.89 -5.62 3.40
C SER A 161 23.87 -5.22 2.32
N TRP A 162 23.36 -3.99 2.38
CA TRP A 162 22.49 -3.42 1.35
C TRP A 162 23.21 -3.21 0.01
N ALA A 163 24.45 -2.73 0.02
CA ALA A 163 25.26 -2.58 -1.19
C ALA A 163 25.65 -3.94 -1.81
N SER A 164 25.77 -4.99 -0.98
CA SER A 164 26.15 -6.33 -1.43
C SER A 164 24.97 -7.25 -1.76
N THR A 165 23.76 -6.93 -1.29
CA THR A 165 22.59 -7.82 -1.44
C THR A 165 21.32 -6.99 -1.53
N PRO A 166 20.86 -6.71 -2.76
CA PRO A 166 19.75 -5.81 -2.96
C PRO A 166 18.41 -6.43 -2.52
N PRO A 167 17.36 -5.62 -2.37
CA PRO A 167 16.06 -6.07 -1.87
C PRO A 167 15.45 -7.23 -2.65
N THR A 168 14.65 -8.05 -1.97
CA THR A 168 13.99 -9.19 -2.63
C THR A 168 12.93 -8.70 -3.61
N LEU A 169 12.87 -9.31 -4.80
CA LEU A 169 11.79 -9.08 -5.78
C LEU A 169 10.40 -9.21 -5.15
N THR A 170 10.25 -10.09 -4.16
CA THR A 170 9.02 -10.30 -3.38
C THR A 170 8.49 -9.02 -2.74
N ASN A 171 9.34 -8.18 -2.12
CA ASN A 171 8.85 -6.94 -1.50
C ASN A 171 8.31 -5.95 -2.54
N TYR A 172 8.97 -5.83 -3.70
CA TYR A 172 8.48 -4.95 -4.77
C TYR A 172 7.13 -5.42 -5.33
N LEU A 173 6.96 -6.72 -5.54
CA LEU A 173 5.69 -7.29 -6.00
C LEU A 173 4.57 -7.10 -4.96
N GLU A 174 4.86 -7.30 -3.67
CA GLU A 174 3.90 -7.03 -2.59
C GLU A 174 3.48 -5.55 -2.53
N HIS A 175 4.43 -4.62 -2.71
CA HIS A 175 4.12 -3.19 -2.75
C HIS A 175 3.27 -2.82 -3.97
N GLN A 176 3.58 -3.39 -5.14
CA GLN A 176 2.80 -3.19 -6.36
C GLN A 176 1.36 -3.69 -6.18
N ALA A 177 1.17 -4.90 -5.66
CA ALA A 177 -0.15 -5.47 -5.40
C ALA A 177 -0.99 -4.63 -4.40
N ARG A 178 -0.34 -4.04 -3.39
CA ARG A 178 -0.99 -3.09 -2.47
C ARG A 178 -1.37 -1.79 -3.14
N VAL A 179 -0.46 -1.20 -3.93
CA VAL A 179 -0.77 -0.02 -4.75
C VAL A 179 -1.97 -0.29 -5.65
N ASP A 180 -1.96 -1.40 -6.38
CA ASP A 180 -3.05 -1.79 -7.27
C ASP A 180 -4.36 -1.96 -6.50
N GLY A 181 -4.32 -2.58 -5.31
CA GLY A 181 -5.49 -2.70 -4.43
C GLY A 181 -6.07 -1.34 -4.00
N HIS A 182 -5.22 -0.38 -3.60
CA HIS A 182 -5.69 0.95 -3.19
C HIS A 182 -6.19 1.78 -4.36
N LEU A 183 -5.53 1.71 -5.52
CA LEU A 183 -5.95 2.40 -6.74
C LEU A 183 -7.26 1.80 -7.28
N ALA A 184 -7.42 0.48 -7.24
CA ALA A 184 -8.67 -0.20 -7.60
C ALA A 184 -9.83 0.18 -6.65
N ALA A 185 -9.52 0.50 -5.39
CA ALA A 185 -10.47 1.05 -4.42
C ALA A 185 -10.68 2.57 -4.55
N HIS A 186 -10.16 3.20 -5.62
CA HIS A 186 -10.26 4.64 -5.91
C HIS A 186 -9.71 5.54 -4.81
N LYS A 187 -8.80 5.01 -4.01
CA LYS A 187 -8.19 5.79 -2.95
C LYS A 187 -7.17 6.76 -3.51
N LYS A 188 -7.18 7.95 -2.93
CA LYS A 188 -6.07 8.90 -3.06
C LYS A 188 -4.86 8.31 -2.33
N VAL A 189 -3.71 8.20 -3.00
CA VAL A 189 -2.55 7.50 -2.43
C VAL A 189 -1.52 8.51 -1.94
N VAL A 190 -1.22 8.48 -0.64
CA VAL A 190 -0.08 9.21 -0.05
C VAL A 190 0.91 8.19 0.48
N LEU A 191 2.11 8.16 -0.07
CA LEU A 191 3.17 7.26 0.36
C LEU A 191 4.08 8.00 1.35
N VAL A 192 4.43 7.37 2.47
CA VAL A 192 5.30 7.94 3.50
C VAL A 192 6.40 6.94 3.80
N ALA A 193 7.66 7.39 3.86
CA ALA A 193 8.77 6.49 4.11
C ALA A 193 9.78 7.05 5.09
N HIS A 194 10.39 6.15 5.86
CA HIS A 194 11.48 6.46 6.76
C HIS A 194 12.80 5.77 6.34
N SER A 195 13.92 6.49 6.41
CA SER A 195 15.26 5.92 6.22
C SER A 195 15.41 5.18 4.87
N GLN A 196 15.90 3.95 4.85
CA GLN A 196 16.00 3.09 3.68
C GLN A 196 14.65 2.85 2.99
N GLY A 197 13.52 2.91 3.71
CA GLY A 197 12.19 2.76 3.14
C GLY A 197 11.90 3.71 1.97
N ASN A 198 12.60 4.86 1.93
CA ASN A 198 12.49 5.83 0.83
C ASN A 198 12.89 5.25 -0.53
N LEU A 199 13.78 4.25 -0.58
CA LEU A 199 14.15 3.57 -1.83
C LEU A 199 13.00 2.71 -2.37
N PHE A 200 12.33 1.96 -1.48
CA PHE A 200 11.15 1.16 -1.82
C PHE A 200 9.98 2.06 -2.21
N MET A 201 9.75 3.11 -1.44
CA MET A 201 8.72 4.09 -1.74
C MET A 201 8.96 4.77 -3.10
N ASN A 202 10.20 5.10 -3.46
CA ASN A 202 10.50 5.67 -4.78
C ASN A 202 10.13 4.71 -5.93
N ALA A 203 10.35 3.40 -5.75
CA ALA A 203 9.92 2.40 -6.73
C ALA A 203 8.39 2.28 -6.78
N ALA A 204 7.73 2.22 -5.63
CA ALA A 204 6.27 2.16 -5.53
C ALA A 204 5.59 3.42 -6.07
N TYR A 205 6.18 4.60 -5.84
CA TYR A 205 5.69 5.88 -6.37
C TYR A 205 5.74 5.91 -7.89
N ARG A 206 6.85 5.48 -8.50
CA ARG A 206 6.95 5.36 -9.98
C ARG A 206 5.92 4.39 -10.55
N TYR A 207 5.73 3.25 -9.89
CA TYR A 207 4.70 2.29 -10.29
C TYR A 207 3.29 2.90 -10.20
N ALA A 208 2.92 3.44 -9.04
CA ALA A 208 1.61 4.02 -8.79
C ALA A 208 1.30 5.20 -9.73
N THR A 209 2.27 6.08 -9.97
CA THR A 209 2.10 7.21 -10.90
C THR A 209 1.98 6.78 -12.36
N SER A 210 2.62 5.67 -12.76
CA SER A 210 2.42 5.09 -14.09
C SER A 210 1.00 4.54 -14.31
N LYS A 211 0.30 4.18 -13.23
CA LYS A 211 -1.07 3.63 -13.25
C LYS A 211 -2.14 4.72 -13.13
N ALA A 212 -1.97 5.65 -12.20
CA ALA A 212 -3.01 6.61 -11.81
C ALA A 212 -2.66 8.08 -12.07
N GLY A 213 -1.45 8.35 -12.57
CA GLY A 213 -0.93 9.70 -12.76
C GLY A 213 -0.41 10.35 -11.46
N ALA A 214 0.47 11.35 -11.62
CA ALA A 214 1.11 12.07 -10.50
C ALA A 214 0.15 12.96 -9.68
N ALA A 215 -1.07 13.18 -10.17
CA ALA A 215 -2.10 13.88 -9.41
C ALA A 215 -2.67 13.00 -8.28
N ALA A 216 -2.74 11.68 -8.51
CA ALA A 216 -3.38 10.73 -7.61
C ALA A 216 -2.46 10.12 -6.55
N VAL A 217 -1.16 10.36 -6.69
CA VAL A 217 -0.13 9.81 -5.81
C VAL A 217 0.77 10.93 -5.32
N LYS A 218 0.94 11.04 -4.00
CA LYS A 218 1.89 11.94 -3.34
C LYS A 218 2.87 11.15 -2.49
N ALA A 219 4.04 11.72 -2.23
CA ALA A 219 5.07 11.13 -1.39
C ALA A 219 5.51 12.11 -0.29
N VAL A 220 5.86 11.56 0.88
CA VAL A 220 6.47 12.30 1.99
C VAL A 220 7.69 11.50 2.48
N HIS A 221 8.83 12.16 2.49
CA HIS A 221 10.11 11.54 2.81
C HIS A 221 10.55 11.91 4.24
N ILE A 222 10.90 10.92 5.05
CA ILE A 222 11.45 11.11 6.39
C ILE A 222 12.83 10.45 6.43
N ALA A 223 13.85 11.21 6.82
CA ALA A 223 15.24 10.75 6.86
C ALA A 223 15.68 10.03 5.56
N PRO A 224 15.51 10.62 4.36
CA PRO A 224 15.72 9.89 3.11
C PRO A 224 17.16 9.41 2.94
N ALA A 225 17.32 8.09 2.80
CA ALA A 225 18.59 7.44 2.43
C ALA A 225 18.84 7.41 0.91
N SER A 226 18.14 8.26 0.15
CA SER A 226 18.22 8.35 -1.31
C SER A 226 18.28 9.81 -1.74
N PRO A 227 19.03 10.16 -2.80
CA PRO A 227 18.99 11.52 -3.35
C PRO A 227 17.69 11.80 -4.12
N THR A 228 16.94 10.76 -4.50
CA THR A 228 15.68 10.90 -5.23
C THR A 228 14.54 11.26 -4.27
N LEU A 229 13.88 12.38 -4.54
CA LEU A 229 12.72 12.89 -3.81
C LEU A 229 11.54 13.05 -4.76
N ASN A 230 10.42 12.39 -4.43
CA ASN A 230 9.14 12.47 -5.16
C ASN A 230 8.11 13.34 -4.43
N GLY A 231 8.53 14.05 -3.39
CA GLY A 231 7.70 14.94 -2.59
C GLY A 231 8.49 15.68 -1.53
N GLU A 232 7.80 16.32 -0.59
CA GLU A 232 8.42 17.03 0.51
C GLU A 232 9.18 16.07 1.44
N TYR A 233 10.19 16.57 2.13
CA TYR A 233 11.06 15.74 2.96
C TYR A 233 11.44 16.41 4.27
N THR A 234 11.73 15.60 5.29
CA THR A 234 12.27 16.03 6.58
C THR A 234 13.55 15.25 6.87
N LEU A 235 14.67 15.94 7.07
CA LEU A 235 15.96 15.35 7.45
C LEU A 235 16.62 16.18 8.56
N ALA A 236 16.79 15.57 9.72
CA ALA A 236 17.36 16.22 10.90
C ALA A 236 18.88 16.41 10.76
N ASP A 237 19.37 17.54 11.27
CA ASP A 237 20.78 17.93 11.15
C ASP A 237 21.76 17.06 11.95
N LEU A 238 21.32 16.50 13.07
CA LEU A 238 22.12 15.57 13.90
C LEU A 238 21.73 14.10 13.73
N ASP A 239 21.10 13.73 12.60
CA ASP A 239 20.83 12.33 12.23
C ASP A 239 22.15 11.63 11.86
N LEU A 240 22.68 10.80 12.77
CA LEU A 240 23.99 10.17 12.59
C LEU A 240 24.00 9.14 11.45
N VAL A 241 22.87 8.48 11.21
CA VAL A 241 22.78 7.42 10.20
C VAL A 241 22.80 8.01 8.80
N ILE A 242 21.94 9.00 8.53
CA ILE A 242 21.88 9.62 7.20
C ILE A 242 23.08 10.52 6.95
N ASN A 243 23.63 11.19 7.98
CA ASN A 243 24.86 11.95 7.79
C ASN A 243 26.08 11.05 7.54
N ALA A 244 26.14 9.84 8.11
CA ALA A 244 27.19 8.88 7.75
C ALA A 244 27.10 8.44 6.29
N LEU A 245 25.88 8.31 5.74
CA LEU A 245 25.66 7.98 4.32
C LEU A 245 26.27 9.02 3.35
N ARG A 246 26.37 10.28 3.75
CA ARG A 246 26.99 11.35 2.93
C ARG A 246 28.44 11.05 2.57
N LEU A 247 29.12 10.21 3.34
CA LEU A 247 30.52 9.89 3.12
C LEU A 247 30.71 8.87 1.98
N ILE A 248 29.67 8.10 1.64
CA ILE A 248 29.72 7.04 0.62
C ILE A 248 28.70 7.23 -0.50
N GLY A 249 27.79 8.20 -0.37
CA GLY A 249 26.73 8.45 -1.33
C GLY A 249 26.16 9.85 -1.20
N THR A 250 25.11 10.11 -1.98
CA THR A 250 24.44 11.42 -2.01
C THR A 250 23.09 11.32 -1.32
N VAL A 251 22.82 12.23 -0.39
CA VAL A 251 21.52 12.38 0.28
C VAL A 251 21.13 13.86 0.33
N PRO A 252 19.83 14.20 0.41
CA PRO A 252 19.35 15.59 0.42
C PRO A 252 19.98 16.42 1.54
N ALA A 253 19.98 17.75 1.43
CA ALA A 253 20.49 18.62 2.49
C ALA A 253 19.61 18.53 3.75
N ASN A 254 20.23 18.66 4.94
CA ASN A 254 19.50 18.70 6.21
C ASN A 254 18.58 19.93 6.24
N ASN A 255 17.32 19.75 6.63
CA ASN A 255 16.32 20.81 6.66
C ASN A 255 15.52 20.87 7.97
N ALA A 256 15.76 19.96 8.90
CA ALA A 256 15.17 19.96 10.24
C ALA A 256 16.25 20.04 11.32
N LYS A 257 15.87 20.51 12.50
CA LYS A 257 16.76 20.72 13.66
C LYS A 257 16.37 19.83 14.82
N ILE A 258 17.33 19.15 15.42
CA ILE A 258 17.14 18.41 16.68
C ILE A 258 18.12 18.87 17.75
N SER A 259 17.71 18.81 19.01
CA SER A 259 18.55 19.22 20.15
C SER A 259 19.73 18.28 20.31
N ALA A 260 20.93 18.80 20.59
CA ALA A 260 22.10 17.97 20.85
C ALA A 260 21.99 17.21 22.20
N THR A 261 21.27 17.77 23.17
CA THR A 261 21.16 17.30 24.56
C THR A 261 19.75 16.82 24.90
N GLY A 262 19.64 15.87 25.83
CA GLY A 262 18.34 15.38 26.34
C GLY A 262 17.59 14.46 25.36
N ARG A 263 18.30 13.83 24.43
CA ARG A 263 17.71 12.90 23.45
C ARG A 263 17.61 11.49 24.01
N GLU A 264 16.42 10.89 23.93
CA GLU A 264 16.26 9.45 24.14
C GLU A 264 16.91 8.64 23.01
N ASP A 265 16.72 9.09 21.78
CA ASP A 265 17.41 8.54 20.62
C ASP A 265 18.71 9.30 20.36
N VAL A 266 19.80 8.70 20.82
CA VAL A 266 21.17 9.22 20.66
C VAL A 266 21.64 9.26 19.20
N SER A 267 21.07 8.43 18.33
CA SER A 267 21.39 8.42 16.90
C SER A 267 20.71 9.57 16.14
N GLY A 268 19.64 10.13 16.69
CA GLY A 268 18.83 11.16 16.03
C GLY A 268 18.18 10.66 14.74
N HIS A 269 17.90 9.36 14.63
CA HIS A 269 17.46 8.71 13.41
C HIS A 269 16.11 7.99 13.53
N GLU A 270 15.75 7.47 14.70
CA GLU A 270 14.52 6.71 14.90
C GLU A 270 13.28 7.53 14.51
N LEU A 271 12.36 6.91 13.77
CA LEU A 271 11.15 7.58 13.32
C LEU A 271 10.35 8.14 14.51
N VAL A 272 9.98 7.29 15.47
CA VAL A 272 9.11 7.69 16.57
C VAL A 272 9.85 8.58 17.58
N ARG A 273 11.05 8.17 18.02
CA ARG A 273 11.81 8.86 19.06
C ARG A 273 12.55 10.11 18.61
N THR A 274 12.72 10.32 17.30
CA THR A 274 13.31 11.55 16.76
C THR A 274 12.33 12.33 15.90
N TYR A 275 11.82 11.72 14.82
CA TYR A 275 11.07 12.47 13.82
C TYR A 275 9.60 12.73 14.19
N LEU A 276 9.00 11.89 15.03
CA LEU A 276 7.62 12.05 15.52
C LEU A 276 7.54 12.40 17.02
N ASN A 277 8.69 12.66 17.65
CA ASN A 277 8.77 12.84 19.09
C ASN A 277 8.12 14.16 19.55
N GLU A 278 7.10 14.03 20.39
CA GLU A 278 6.36 15.15 20.97
C GLU A 278 7.09 15.82 22.15
N LEU A 279 7.98 15.09 22.81
CA LEU A 279 8.71 15.54 24.00
C LEU A 279 9.97 16.36 23.66
N LEU A 280 10.36 16.42 22.38
CA LEU A 280 11.44 17.32 21.97
C LEU A 280 10.99 18.77 22.13
N PRO A 281 11.80 19.65 22.77
CA PRO A 281 11.48 21.06 22.90
C PRO A 281 11.13 21.66 21.52
N PRO A 282 10.11 22.51 21.42
CA PRO A 282 9.75 23.12 20.15
C PRO A 282 10.90 24.01 19.66
N LEU A 283 11.64 23.54 18.65
CA LEU A 283 12.74 24.27 17.98
C LEU A 283 12.21 25.22 16.90
N GLY A 284 11.03 25.80 17.12
CA GLY A 284 10.32 26.61 16.14
C GLY A 284 9.91 25.81 14.89
N PRO A 285 9.89 26.43 13.70
CA PRO A 285 9.35 25.83 12.47
C PRO A 285 10.18 24.67 11.92
N LEU A 286 11.43 24.51 12.38
CA LEU A 286 12.35 23.45 11.92
C LEU A 286 12.26 22.17 12.78
N ASN A 287 11.26 22.07 13.67
CA ASN A 287 11.02 20.87 14.44
C ASN A 287 10.56 19.71 13.52
N PRO A 288 11.23 18.53 13.55
CA PRO A 288 10.92 17.43 12.64
C PRO A 288 9.46 16.97 12.70
N ARG A 289 8.87 16.85 13.89
CA ARG A 289 7.48 16.39 14.05
C ARG A 289 6.49 17.36 13.43
N GLY A 290 6.70 18.67 13.65
CA GLY A 290 5.93 19.74 13.00
C GLY A 290 6.03 19.69 11.48
N MET A 291 7.25 19.55 10.97
CA MET A 291 7.51 19.45 9.52
C MET A 291 6.87 18.20 8.90
N VAL A 292 7.03 17.01 9.51
CA VAL A 292 6.39 15.78 9.03
C VAL A 292 4.87 15.94 8.99
N LYS A 293 4.26 16.52 10.04
CA LYS A 293 2.82 16.78 10.07
C LYS A 293 2.38 17.74 8.97
N GLN A 294 3.16 18.80 8.74
CA GLN A 294 2.89 19.78 7.69
C GLN A 294 2.99 19.14 6.30
N HIS A 295 4.07 18.40 6.01
CA HIS A 295 4.28 17.76 4.71
C HIS A 295 3.21 16.70 4.40
N LEU A 296 2.82 15.92 5.41
CA LEU A 296 1.67 15.01 5.27
C LEU A 296 0.38 15.78 5.00
N GLY A 297 0.12 16.89 5.71
CA GLY A 297 -1.05 17.74 5.45
C GLY A 297 -1.07 18.32 4.03
N ASN A 298 0.07 18.78 3.53
CA ASN A 298 0.20 19.28 2.17
C ASN A 298 -0.07 18.19 1.13
N ALA A 299 0.50 17.00 1.32
CA ALA A 299 0.24 15.84 0.46
C ALA A 299 -1.24 15.47 0.44
N LEU A 300 -1.90 15.41 1.60
CA LEU A 300 -3.33 15.12 1.73
C LEU A 300 -4.21 16.20 1.07
N SER A 301 -3.80 17.47 1.15
CA SER A 301 -4.55 18.57 0.53
C SER A 301 -4.45 18.63 -1.00
N THR A 302 -3.42 18.03 -1.58
CA THR A 302 -3.10 18.13 -3.01
C THR A 302 -3.28 16.82 -3.78
N VAL A 303 -3.42 15.70 -3.07
CA VAL A 303 -3.71 14.41 -3.70
C VAL A 303 -5.13 14.42 -4.27
N GLN A 304 -5.26 13.95 -5.50
CA GLN A 304 -6.52 13.90 -6.23
C GLN A 304 -6.99 12.45 -6.35
N ALA A 305 -8.26 12.25 -6.68
CA ALA A 305 -8.72 10.91 -7.03
C ALA A 305 -7.99 10.43 -8.30
N PRO A 306 -7.64 9.13 -8.41
CA PRO A 306 -7.12 8.57 -9.66
C PRO A 306 -8.06 8.88 -10.83
N GLN A 307 -7.50 9.37 -11.93
CA GLN A 307 -8.26 9.53 -13.17
C GLN A 307 -8.49 8.12 -13.72
N SER A 308 -9.72 7.64 -13.65
CA SER A 308 -10.06 6.24 -13.94
C SER A 308 -9.76 5.87 -15.39
N THR A 309 -8.99 4.79 -15.59
CA THR A 309 -8.96 4.02 -16.85
C THR A 309 -9.69 2.67 -16.73
N GLY A 310 -10.31 2.38 -15.59
CA GLY A 310 -11.13 1.18 -15.35
C GLY A 310 -12.29 1.50 -14.41
N SER A 311 -13.47 0.92 -14.66
CA SER A 311 -14.68 1.23 -13.88
C SER A 311 -14.56 0.69 -12.45
N ASP A 312 -15.10 1.45 -11.49
CA ASP A 312 -15.10 1.16 -10.06
C ASP A 312 -16.09 0.04 -9.79
N GLY A 313 -15.59 -1.05 -9.22
CA GLY A 313 -16.41 -2.17 -8.81
C GLY A 313 -16.66 -2.19 -7.31
N PHE A 314 -17.87 -2.55 -6.88
CA PHE A 314 -18.20 -2.94 -5.52
C PHE A 314 -17.23 -4.01 -4.97
N PHE A 315 -16.72 -4.87 -5.85
CA PHE A 315 -15.47 -5.61 -5.63
C PHE A 315 -14.73 -5.80 -6.95
N THR A 316 -13.44 -6.09 -6.84
CA THR A 316 -12.56 -6.39 -7.97
C THR A 316 -11.84 -7.72 -7.74
N VAL A 317 -11.55 -8.40 -8.84
CA VAL A 317 -10.73 -9.61 -8.88
C VAL A 317 -9.61 -9.34 -9.87
N THR A 318 -8.38 -9.35 -9.39
CA THR A 318 -7.17 -9.10 -10.17
C THR A 318 -6.39 -10.38 -10.35
N LEU A 319 -6.11 -10.75 -11.59
CA LEU A 319 -5.25 -11.87 -11.95
C LEU A 319 -3.88 -11.36 -12.40
N THR A 320 -2.82 -11.95 -11.90
CA THR A 320 -1.43 -11.82 -12.40
C THR A 320 -0.79 -13.20 -12.48
N TRP A 321 0.32 -13.35 -13.20
CA TRP A 321 1.09 -14.60 -13.22
C TRP A 321 2.58 -14.37 -13.42
N ASP A 322 3.41 -15.34 -13.06
CA ASP A 322 4.88 -15.23 -12.99
C ASP A 322 5.61 -15.43 -14.33
N GLY A 323 5.17 -14.69 -15.36
CA GLY A 323 5.92 -14.41 -16.60
C GLY A 323 5.26 -14.91 -17.87
N ALA A 324 5.97 -14.92 -19.01
CA ALA A 324 5.39 -15.19 -20.34
C ALA A 324 4.33 -16.30 -20.41
N GLY A 325 3.30 -16.04 -21.21
CA GLY A 325 2.12 -16.86 -21.38
C GLY A 325 0.86 -16.00 -21.33
N ASP A 326 -0.27 -16.67 -21.43
CA ASP A 326 -1.61 -16.14 -21.49
C ASP A 326 -2.47 -16.95 -20.51
N VAL A 327 -2.90 -16.29 -19.44
CA VAL A 327 -3.73 -16.87 -18.39
C VAL A 327 -4.99 -16.02 -18.28
N ASP A 328 -6.13 -16.62 -18.62
CA ASP A 328 -7.43 -15.97 -18.58
C ASP A 328 -8.02 -15.98 -17.17
N LEU A 329 -8.64 -14.86 -16.79
CA LEU A 329 -9.53 -14.74 -15.65
C LEU A 329 -10.96 -15.14 -16.04
N HIS A 330 -11.54 -16.04 -15.23
CA HIS A 330 -12.92 -16.48 -15.37
C HIS A 330 -13.72 -16.10 -14.12
N SER A 331 -14.85 -15.43 -14.33
CA SER A 331 -15.81 -15.09 -13.28
C SER A 331 -17.19 -15.61 -13.67
N ILE A 332 -17.75 -16.51 -12.85
CA ILE A 332 -19.13 -16.98 -13.01
C ILE A 332 -19.98 -16.26 -11.98
N GLU A 333 -20.85 -15.36 -12.44
CA GLU A 333 -21.76 -14.59 -11.59
C GLU A 333 -22.85 -15.48 -10.96
N PRO A 334 -23.48 -15.06 -9.86
CA PRO A 334 -24.59 -15.79 -9.23
C PRO A 334 -25.77 -16.09 -10.18
N THR A 335 -25.91 -15.30 -11.25
CA THR A 335 -26.92 -15.46 -12.28
C THR A 335 -26.60 -16.60 -13.27
N GLY A 336 -25.42 -17.21 -13.17
CA GLY A 336 -24.89 -18.19 -14.13
C GLY A 336 -24.18 -17.56 -15.34
N ARG A 337 -24.09 -16.23 -15.41
CA ARG A 337 -23.37 -15.54 -16.47
C ARG A 337 -21.87 -15.74 -16.29
N HIS A 338 -21.21 -16.18 -17.36
CA HIS A 338 -19.77 -16.41 -17.38
C HIS A 338 -19.06 -15.24 -18.08
N VAL A 339 -18.13 -14.61 -17.37
CA VAL A 339 -17.35 -13.44 -17.82
C VAL A 339 -15.88 -13.84 -17.94
N PHE A 340 -15.34 -13.72 -19.15
CA PHE A 340 -13.97 -14.11 -19.55
C PHE A 340 -13.60 -13.44 -20.89
N TYR A 341 -12.41 -13.69 -21.44
CA TYR A 341 -11.87 -12.98 -22.62
C TYR A 341 -12.85 -12.88 -23.81
N ALA A 342 -13.60 -13.94 -24.12
CA ALA A 342 -14.56 -13.96 -25.24
C ALA A 342 -15.94 -13.37 -24.90
N ALA A 343 -16.25 -13.20 -23.60
CA ALA A 343 -17.53 -12.69 -23.11
C ALA A 343 -17.31 -11.71 -21.95
N LYS A 344 -16.68 -10.58 -22.23
CA LYS A 344 -16.20 -9.62 -21.21
C LYS A 344 -17.28 -8.90 -20.40
N LYS A 345 -18.58 -9.06 -20.70
CA LYS A 345 -19.67 -8.35 -20.02
C LYS A 345 -20.65 -9.31 -19.37
N GLY A 346 -20.77 -9.18 -18.06
CA GLY A 346 -21.78 -9.83 -17.24
C GLY A 346 -22.97 -8.93 -16.92
N LEU A 347 -23.83 -9.37 -16.00
CA LEU A 347 -24.88 -8.52 -15.43
C LEU A 347 -24.33 -7.68 -14.28
N SER A 348 -23.57 -8.35 -13.41
CA SER A 348 -22.97 -7.73 -12.23
C SER A 348 -21.64 -7.07 -12.54
N GLY A 349 -20.86 -7.56 -13.49
CA GLY A 349 -19.52 -7.02 -13.72
C GLY A 349 -19.00 -7.18 -15.13
N GLU A 350 -17.78 -6.72 -15.35
CA GLU A 350 -17.09 -6.79 -16.64
C GLU A 350 -15.61 -7.11 -16.47
N LEU A 351 -15.03 -7.73 -17.50
CA LEU A 351 -13.60 -7.92 -17.67
C LEU A 351 -13.03 -6.72 -18.44
N ASP A 352 -11.95 -6.13 -17.93
CA ASP A 352 -11.34 -4.95 -18.53
C ASP A 352 -10.58 -5.25 -19.83
N VAL A 353 -9.53 -6.05 -19.74
CA VAL A 353 -8.58 -6.38 -20.78
C VAL A 353 -8.37 -7.89 -20.79
N ASP A 354 -8.19 -8.41 -22.00
CA ASP A 354 -7.70 -9.77 -22.21
C ASP A 354 -6.20 -9.61 -22.46
N ASN A 355 -5.39 -10.01 -21.48
CA ASN A 355 -3.96 -9.80 -21.53
C ASN A 355 -3.25 -11.10 -21.92
N ILE A 356 -2.88 -11.18 -23.19
CA ILE A 356 -2.26 -12.37 -23.76
C ILE A 356 -0.72 -12.41 -23.59
N VAL A 357 -0.11 -11.48 -22.84
CA VAL A 357 1.35 -11.36 -22.71
C VAL A 357 1.84 -11.05 -21.30
N GLY A 358 3.03 -11.55 -20.98
CA GLY A 358 3.79 -11.07 -19.83
C GLY A 358 3.29 -11.62 -18.50
N PHE A 359 2.89 -10.75 -17.57
CA PHE A 359 2.63 -11.09 -16.15
C PHE A 359 1.18 -10.80 -15.72
N GLY A 360 0.27 -10.61 -16.69
CA GLY A 360 -1.00 -9.93 -16.46
C GLY A 360 -0.79 -8.41 -16.32
N PRO A 361 -1.78 -7.65 -15.81
CA PRO A 361 -2.99 -8.15 -15.15
C PRO A 361 -4.21 -8.29 -16.06
N GLU A 362 -5.19 -9.05 -15.58
CA GLU A 362 -6.61 -8.98 -15.98
C GLU A 362 -7.48 -8.69 -14.76
N HIS A 363 -8.56 -7.93 -14.94
CA HIS A 363 -9.46 -7.53 -13.86
C HIS A 363 -10.91 -7.80 -14.19
N TYR A 364 -11.60 -8.50 -13.30
CA TYR A 364 -13.06 -8.51 -13.24
C TYR A 364 -13.54 -7.49 -12.21
N THR A 365 -14.45 -6.62 -12.63
CA THR A 365 -15.00 -5.52 -11.83
C THR A 365 -16.50 -5.68 -11.69
N ALA A 366 -17.00 -5.89 -10.47
CA ALA A 366 -18.45 -5.96 -10.20
C ALA A 366 -19.03 -4.58 -9.92
N THR A 367 -20.04 -4.13 -10.65
CA THR A 367 -20.67 -2.82 -10.59
C THR A 367 -21.06 -2.32 -9.19
N CYS A 368 -20.88 -1.02 -9.00
CA CYS A 368 -21.42 -0.27 -7.87
C CYS A 368 -22.92 0.05 -7.99
N ASP A 369 -23.59 -0.31 -9.07
CA ASP A 369 -25.04 -0.13 -9.23
C ASP A 369 -25.79 -1.23 -8.48
N ALA A 370 -26.47 -0.85 -7.39
CA ALA A 370 -27.23 -1.79 -6.54
C ALA A 370 -28.32 -2.55 -7.32
N THR A 371 -28.79 -2.01 -8.44
CA THR A 371 -29.83 -2.66 -9.27
C THR A 371 -29.27 -3.73 -10.21
N LYS A 372 -27.96 -3.71 -10.47
CA LYS A 372 -27.27 -4.64 -11.37
C LYS A 372 -26.43 -5.68 -10.61
N LEU A 373 -25.92 -5.33 -9.44
CA LEU A 373 -25.11 -6.23 -8.63
C LEU A 373 -25.96 -7.39 -8.08
N ALA A 374 -25.74 -8.60 -8.60
CA ALA A 374 -26.39 -9.81 -8.11
C ALA A 374 -25.85 -10.24 -6.72
N LEU A 375 -26.77 -10.58 -5.81
CA LEU A 375 -26.44 -11.24 -4.54
C LEU A 375 -26.18 -12.73 -4.79
N GLY A 376 -25.27 -13.31 -4.00
CA GLY A 376 -24.91 -14.72 -4.09
C GLY A 376 -23.41 -14.94 -4.26
N THR A 377 -23.07 -16.11 -4.79
CA THR A 377 -21.68 -16.57 -4.94
C THR A 377 -21.19 -16.35 -6.36
N TYR A 378 -20.07 -15.65 -6.49
CA TYR A 378 -19.28 -15.55 -7.70
C TYR A 378 -18.16 -16.59 -7.63
N ALA A 379 -18.06 -17.46 -8.64
CA ALA A 379 -16.98 -18.43 -8.72
C ALA A 379 -15.84 -17.88 -9.57
N ILE A 380 -14.63 -17.83 -9.00
CA ILE A 380 -13.44 -17.27 -9.64
C ILE A 380 -12.50 -18.41 -10.00
N GLY A 381 -12.08 -18.43 -11.26
CA GLY A 381 -11.15 -19.41 -11.78
C GLY A 381 -10.16 -18.81 -12.76
N VAL A 382 -9.15 -19.60 -13.11
CA VAL A 382 -8.14 -19.24 -14.11
C VAL A 382 -8.00 -20.34 -15.16
N ASN A 383 -7.64 -19.97 -16.39
CA ASN A 383 -7.34 -20.92 -17.45
C ASN A 383 -5.98 -20.60 -18.07
N ASN A 384 -5.09 -21.58 -18.14
CA ASN A 384 -3.88 -21.45 -18.96
C ASN A 384 -4.31 -21.54 -20.43
N PHE A 385 -4.58 -20.41 -21.06
CA PHE A 385 -4.99 -20.38 -22.45
C PHE A 385 -3.85 -20.84 -23.34
N SER A 386 -2.67 -20.24 -23.18
CA SER A 386 -1.48 -20.63 -23.92
C SER A 386 -0.16 -20.22 -23.23
N GLY A 387 0.90 -20.99 -23.44
CA GLY A 387 2.27 -20.55 -23.14
C GLY A 387 2.64 -20.35 -21.65
N ALA A 388 1.71 -20.49 -20.70
CA ALA A 388 1.96 -20.29 -19.27
C ALA A 388 2.23 -21.62 -18.51
N THR A 389 2.58 -22.69 -19.21
CA THR A 389 2.76 -24.00 -18.55
C THR A 389 3.85 -23.97 -17.49
N GLY A 390 3.51 -24.47 -16.29
CA GLY A 390 4.40 -24.48 -15.12
C GLY A 390 4.45 -23.16 -14.35
N ARG A 391 3.65 -22.16 -14.75
CA ARG A 391 3.56 -20.86 -14.07
C ARG A 391 2.57 -20.87 -12.91
N THR A 392 2.72 -19.87 -12.07
CA THR A 392 1.86 -19.59 -10.93
C THR A 392 1.03 -18.35 -11.24
N ALA A 393 -0.28 -18.49 -11.19
CA ALA A 393 -1.21 -17.38 -11.21
C ALA A 393 -1.52 -16.95 -9.78
N THR A 394 -1.57 -15.63 -9.55
CA THR A 394 -1.98 -15.02 -8.30
C THR A 394 -3.26 -14.22 -8.54
N VAL A 395 -4.31 -14.56 -7.80
CA VAL A 395 -5.58 -13.86 -7.79
C VAL A 395 -5.71 -13.07 -6.49
N GLN A 396 -5.95 -11.77 -6.61
CA GLN A 396 -6.27 -10.87 -5.51
C GLN A 396 -7.72 -10.41 -5.60
N ILE A 397 -8.46 -10.51 -4.51
CA ILE A 397 -9.86 -10.09 -4.41
C ILE A 397 -9.92 -8.96 -3.41
N ALA A 398 -10.49 -7.83 -3.83
CA ALA A 398 -10.66 -6.66 -2.97
C ALA A 398 -12.12 -6.17 -3.02
N SER A 399 -12.68 -5.83 -1.86
CA SER A 399 -13.94 -5.08 -1.82
C SER A 399 -13.67 -3.58 -1.86
N TYR A 400 -14.68 -2.85 -2.29
CA TYR A 400 -14.66 -1.39 -2.28
C TYR A 400 -14.38 -0.81 -0.88
N ASP A 401 -14.94 -1.40 0.19
CA ASP A 401 -14.90 -0.83 1.54
C ASP A 401 -13.80 -1.38 2.47
N GLU A 402 -13.44 -2.66 2.35
CA GLU A 402 -12.47 -3.33 3.22
C GLU A 402 -11.08 -3.48 2.55
N GLY A 403 -10.97 -3.20 1.24
CA GLY A 403 -9.73 -3.40 0.49
C GLY A 403 -9.48 -4.89 0.22
N VAL A 404 -8.22 -5.33 0.24
CA VAL A 404 -7.86 -6.73 -0.08
C VAL A 404 -8.45 -7.69 0.94
N LEU A 405 -9.34 -8.57 0.47
CA LEU A 405 -9.98 -9.63 1.26
C LEU A 405 -9.22 -10.95 1.19
N LEU A 406 -8.65 -11.27 0.02
CA LEU A 406 -7.98 -12.53 -0.23
C LEU A 406 -6.92 -12.36 -1.32
N THR A 407 -5.76 -12.97 -1.09
CA THR A 407 -4.77 -13.23 -2.13
C THR A 407 -4.48 -14.73 -2.15
N ARG A 408 -4.60 -15.37 -3.32
CA ARG A 408 -4.37 -16.80 -3.49
C ARG A 408 -3.58 -17.06 -4.75
N SER A 409 -2.65 -18.01 -4.67
CA SER A 409 -1.85 -18.44 -5.81
C SER A 409 -2.12 -19.89 -6.16
N VAL A 410 -2.18 -20.20 -7.45
CA VAL A 410 -2.41 -21.55 -7.99
C VAL A 410 -1.46 -21.81 -9.16
N GLY A 411 -1.02 -23.05 -9.30
CA GLY A 411 -0.32 -23.48 -10.52
C GLY A 411 -1.30 -23.59 -11.68
N VAL A 412 -0.97 -23.01 -12.84
CA VAL A 412 -1.91 -22.95 -13.98
C VAL A 412 -1.91 -24.23 -14.85
N GLY A 413 -1.03 -25.19 -14.55
CA GLY A 413 -0.98 -26.48 -15.25
C GLY A 413 -0.59 -26.37 -16.73
N MET A 414 -0.99 -27.37 -17.53
CA MET A 414 -0.77 -27.38 -18.98
C MET A 414 -1.70 -26.38 -19.68
N ALA A 415 -1.29 -25.88 -20.86
CA ALA A 415 -2.17 -25.06 -21.68
C ALA A 415 -3.40 -25.85 -22.15
N ARG A 416 -4.58 -25.23 -22.03
CA ARG A 416 -5.88 -25.84 -22.35
C ARG A 416 -6.63 -25.07 -23.44
N GLY A 417 -6.26 -23.82 -23.72
CA GLY A 417 -6.96 -22.96 -24.67
C GLY A 417 -8.48 -22.94 -24.41
N THR A 418 -9.26 -22.88 -25.49
CA THR A 418 -10.73 -22.86 -25.44
C THR A 418 -11.37 -24.08 -24.76
N SER A 419 -10.65 -25.21 -24.67
CA SER A 419 -11.16 -26.40 -23.97
C SER A 419 -11.21 -26.21 -22.45
N GLY A 420 -10.46 -25.23 -21.92
CA GLY A 420 -10.45 -24.85 -20.52
C GLY A 420 -11.59 -23.92 -20.11
N ASP A 421 -12.21 -23.20 -21.07
CA ASP A 421 -13.14 -22.10 -20.79
C ASP A 421 -14.35 -22.55 -19.94
N ASN A 422 -14.90 -23.73 -20.20
CA ASN A 422 -16.06 -24.24 -19.46
C ASN A 422 -15.68 -24.98 -18.16
N SER A 423 -14.39 -25.06 -17.83
CA SER A 423 -13.90 -25.75 -16.63
C SER A 423 -12.59 -25.12 -16.14
N PRO A 424 -12.59 -23.81 -15.82
CA PRO A 424 -11.40 -23.13 -15.35
C PRO A 424 -10.92 -23.76 -14.03
N ILE A 425 -9.63 -23.64 -13.74
CA ILE A 425 -9.04 -24.07 -12.47
C ILE A 425 -9.65 -23.19 -11.36
N PRO A 426 -10.41 -23.75 -10.40
CA PRO A 426 -11.04 -22.95 -9.36
C PRO A 426 -9.97 -22.32 -8.46
N VAL A 427 -10.12 -21.04 -8.16
CA VAL A 427 -9.21 -20.31 -7.28
C VAL A 427 -9.91 -19.92 -5.99
N ALA A 428 -11.03 -19.22 -6.10
CA ALA A 428 -11.73 -18.65 -4.96
C ALA A 428 -13.22 -18.48 -5.22
N THR A 429 -13.96 -18.18 -4.16
CA THR A 429 -15.34 -17.73 -4.25
C THR A 429 -15.49 -16.36 -3.61
N VAL A 430 -16.30 -15.50 -4.23
CA VAL A 430 -16.69 -14.21 -3.65
C VAL A 430 -18.16 -14.27 -3.32
N GLN A 431 -18.50 -13.94 -2.09
CA GLN A 431 -19.87 -13.95 -1.60
C GLN A 431 -20.34 -12.52 -1.37
N VAL A 432 -21.37 -12.12 -2.11
CA VAL A 432 -22.09 -10.86 -1.88
C VAL A 432 -23.37 -11.18 -1.13
N ARG A 433 -23.58 -10.54 0.04
CA ARG A 433 -24.78 -10.69 0.87
C ARG A 433 -25.25 -9.36 1.39
N GLN A 434 -26.53 -9.29 1.73
CA GLN A 434 -27.10 -8.17 2.47
C GLN A 434 -27.04 -8.48 3.97
N GLU A 435 -26.49 -7.57 4.76
CA GLU A 435 -26.45 -7.64 6.22
C GLU A 435 -27.41 -6.62 6.84
N GLY A 436 -28.08 -7.02 7.93
CA GLY A 436 -28.84 -6.16 8.83
C GLY A 436 -29.70 -5.10 8.13
N THR A 437 -29.37 -3.83 8.35
CA THR A 437 -30.09 -2.61 7.90
C THR A 437 -30.08 -2.38 6.38
N GLY A 438 -29.71 -3.38 5.59
CA GLY A 438 -29.76 -3.36 4.13
C GLY A 438 -28.42 -3.09 3.45
N ARG A 439 -27.32 -3.00 4.22
CA ARG A 439 -25.96 -2.81 3.70
C ARG A 439 -25.47 -4.09 3.01
N LEU A 440 -24.87 -3.96 1.84
CA LEU A 440 -24.22 -5.09 1.16
C LEU A 440 -22.81 -5.29 1.70
N ARG A 441 -22.38 -6.55 1.79
CA ARG A 441 -21.05 -6.96 2.21
C ARG A 441 -20.47 -8.01 1.28
N VAL A 442 -19.15 -7.98 1.14
CA VAL A 442 -18.35 -8.91 0.34
C VAL A 442 -17.46 -9.73 1.27
N THR A 443 -17.43 -11.04 1.08
CA THR A 443 -16.41 -11.92 1.68
C THR A 443 -15.80 -12.81 0.61
N ALA A 444 -14.54 -13.23 0.80
CA ALA A 444 -13.83 -14.09 -0.14
C ALA A 444 -13.27 -15.33 0.58
N GLN A 445 -13.33 -16.49 -0.08
CA GLN A 445 -12.87 -17.78 0.46
C GLN A 445 -12.13 -18.63 -0.57
#